data_AF-A0AB40A4C6-F1
#
_entry.id   AF-A0AB40A4C6-F1
#
_cell.length_a   1.000
_cell.length_b   1.000
_cell.length_c   1.000
_cell.angle_alpha   90.00
_cell.angle_beta   90.00
_cell.angle_gamma   90.00
#
_symmetry.space_group_name_H-M   'P 1'
#
loop_
_entity.id
_entity.type
_entity.pdbx_description
1 polymer ?
#
loop_
_entity_poly.entity_id
_entity_poly.type
_entity_poly.pdbx_seq_one_letter_code
_entity_poly.pdbx_strand_id
1 'polypeptide(L)'
;MQHTMIDQYKSSRKSEKSSRKLEKKRSDKPHKVKTHDPLKKQKKRALKKLRRNAATVNFPYQLFLYRQELKRSSADFSYLRLSKAKIVLTSQLIAKRMASCSPMSSVEELKELSREVQFQKRLCHQVERLQQFRQLGLTEMILNGKKTTL
;
A
#
# COMPACT_ATOMS: atom_id res chain seq x y z
N MET A 1 55.67 -2.52 -24.21
CA MET A 1 56.19 -1.25 -24.76
C MET A 1 55.00 -0.51 -25.36
N GLN A 2 54.57 0.61 -24.74
CA GLN A 2 54.73 2.00 -25.26
C GLN A 2 53.95 2.22 -26.58
N HIS A 3 53.17 3.27 -26.89
CA HIS A 3 52.73 4.51 -26.25
C HIS A 3 51.67 5.17 -27.20
N THR A 4 50.81 6.08 -26.68
CA THR A 4 50.19 7.30 -27.32
C THR A 4 49.27 7.17 -28.55
N MET A 5 48.00 7.62 -28.58
CA MET A 5 47.33 8.93 -28.32
C MET A 5 47.52 10.04 -29.39
N ILE A 6 46.38 10.69 -29.74
CA ILE A 6 46.22 12.13 -30.14
C ILE A 6 46.62 12.47 -31.61
N ASP A 7 45.95 13.29 -32.43
CA ASP A 7 44.86 14.26 -32.28
C ASP A 7 44.14 14.57 -33.62
N GLN A 8 43.01 15.26 -33.47
CA GLN A 8 42.19 16.09 -34.35
C GLN A 8 42.75 16.68 -35.66
N TYR A 9 41.86 16.93 -36.64
CA TYR A 9 41.65 18.27 -37.22
C TYR A 9 40.24 18.48 -37.81
N LYS A 10 39.73 19.69 -37.58
CA LYS A 10 38.41 20.26 -37.90
C LYS A 10 38.20 20.50 -39.40
N SER A 11 36.95 20.47 -39.89
CA SER A 11 36.46 21.50 -40.81
C SER A 11 34.94 21.61 -40.85
N SER A 12 34.48 22.85 -40.90
CA SER A 12 33.13 23.37 -40.77
C SER A 12 32.51 23.78 -42.12
N ARG A 13 31.17 23.79 -42.24
CA ARG A 13 30.27 24.81 -42.86
C ARG A 13 28.93 24.12 -43.24
N LYS A 14 27.77 24.50 -42.66
CA LYS A 14 26.80 25.54 -43.11
C LYS A 14 26.57 25.47 -44.63
N SER A 15 25.39 25.43 -45.23
CA SER A 15 23.98 25.70 -44.93
C SER A 15 23.20 25.18 -46.16
N GLU A 16 21.92 24.81 -46.13
CA GLU A 16 20.85 25.62 -46.75
C GLU A 16 19.50 24.86 -46.75
N LYS A 17 18.44 25.66 -46.90
CA LYS A 17 17.01 25.41 -46.71
C LYS A 17 16.35 24.75 -47.93
N SER A 18 15.17 24.18 -47.66
CA SER A 18 14.00 24.06 -48.59
C SER A 18 14.12 22.93 -49.61
N SER A 19 13.19 21.98 -49.75
CA SER A 19 11.75 22.21 -49.94
C SER A 19 10.96 20.89 -50.01
N ARG A 20 9.77 20.93 -49.39
CA ARG A 20 8.46 20.41 -49.86
C ARG A 20 8.21 18.90 -50.04
N LYS A 21 7.29 18.43 -49.17
CA LYS A 21 6.03 17.67 -49.44
C LYS A 21 6.21 16.26 -50.04
N LEU A 22 5.43 15.22 -49.73
CA LEU A 22 4.17 14.95 -49.05
C LEU A 22 4.21 13.43 -48.81
N GLU A 23 3.75 12.92 -47.66
CA GLU A 23 3.08 11.62 -47.56
C GLU A 23 2.54 11.48 -46.14
N LYS A 24 1.22 11.52 -46.05
CA LYS A 24 0.41 11.74 -44.86
C LYS A 24 -0.07 10.38 -44.36
N LYS A 25 0.72 9.66 -43.56
CA LYS A 25 0.23 8.49 -42.82
C LYS A 25 -0.31 8.92 -41.45
N ARG A 26 -1.63 9.07 -41.40
CA ARG A 26 -2.40 9.17 -40.15
C ARG A 26 -2.37 7.80 -39.47
N SER A 27 -1.56 7.66 -38.43
CA SER A 27 -1.70 6.59 -37.45
C SER A 27 -2.36 7.18 -36.19
N ASP A 28 -3.54 6.68 -35.86
CA ASP A 28 -4.36 7.10 -34.73
C ASP A 28 -3.58 7.04 -33.41
N LYS A 29 -3.31 8.21 -32.83
CA LYS A 29 -2.83 8.34 -31.45
C LYS A 29 -4.07 8.34 -30.56
N PRO A 30 -4.24 7.40 -29.62
CA PRO A 30 -5.34 7.49 -28.67
C PRO A 30 -5.15 8.77 -27.85
N HIS A 31 -6.15 9.66 -27.92
CA HIS A 31 -6.26 10.83 -27.08
C HIS A 31 -6.29 10.39 -25.62
N LYS A 32 -5.14 10.51 -24.94
CA LYS A 32 -5.05 10.34 -23.50
C LYS A 32 -5.76 11.53 -22.86
N VAL A 33 -7.07 11.39 -22.68
CA VAL A 33 -7.91 12.34 -21.91
C VAL A 33 -7.26 12.47 -20.55
N LYS A 34 -6.56 13.57 -20.32
CA LYS A 34 -6.05 13.93 -18.99
C LYS A 34 -7.27 14.31 -18.17
N THR A 35 -7.87 13.33 -17.51
CA THR A 35 -8.87 13.57 -16.46
C THR A 35 -8.18 14.42 -15.40
N HIS A 36 -8.45 15.73 -15.43
CA HIS A 36 -7.93 16.69 -14.47
C HIS A 36 -8.72 16.47 -13.18
N ASP A 37 -8.27 15.50 -12.40
CA ASP A 37 -8.75 15.25 -11.05
C ASP A 37 -8.15 16.35 -10.13
N PRO A 38 -8.95 17.33 -9.67
CA PRO A 38 -8.47 18.41 -8.84
C PRO A 38 -7.88 17.89 -7.51
N LEU A 39 -8.34 16.74 -7.00
CA LEU A 39 -7.79 16.09 -5.82
C LEU A 39 -6.35 15.60 -6.05
N LYS A 40 -6.05 15.04 -7.22
CA LYS A 40 -4.68 14.61 -7.57
C LYS A 40 -3.72 15.79 -7.70
N LYS A 41 -4.19 16.92 -8.23
CA LYS A 41 -3.41 18.17 -8.33
C LYS A 41 -3.15 18.78 -6.95
N GLN A 42 -4.15 18.76 -6.06
CA GLN A 42 -4.04 19.24 -4.69
C GLN A 42 -3.09 18.37 -3.86
N LYS A 43 -3.20 17.03 -3.95
CA LYS A 43 -2.28 16.08 -3.30
C LYS A 43 -0.83 16.27 -3.76
N LYS A 44 -0.60 16.43 -5.07
CA LYS A 44 0.75 16.71 -5.62
C LYS A 44 1.32 18.05 -5.12
N ARG A 45 0.50 19.09 -4.99
CA ARG A 45 0.91 20.39 -4.46
C ARG A 45 1.23 20.32 -2.97
N ALA A 46 0.42 19.63 -2.17
CA ALA A 46 0.68 19.39 -0.75
C ALA A 46 1.99 18.61 -0.54
N LEU A 47 2.21 17.54 -1.32
CA LEU A 47 3.44 16.75 -1.24
C LEU A 47 4.69 17.56 -1.65
N LYS A 48 4.58 18.44 -2.65
CA LYS A 48 5.67 19.35 -3.04
C LYS A 48 5.98 20.41 -1.97
N LYS A 49 4.97 20.90 -1.25
CA LYS A 49 5.14 21.81 -0.12
C LYS A 49 5.80 21.11 1.08
N LEU A 50 5.38 19.88 1.38
CA LEU A 50 6.00 19.06 2.43
C LEU A 50 7.49 18.79 2.14
N ARG A 51 7.84 18.43 0.90
CA ARG A 51 9.22 18.20 0.49
C ARG A 51 10.11 19.44 0.55
N ARG A 52 9.57 20.63 0.26
CA ARG A 52 10.31 21.89 0.39
C ARG A 52 10.55 22.27 1.85
N ASN A 53 9.56 22.06 2.71
CA ASN A 53 9.69 22.33 4.13
C ASN A 53 10.62 21.31 4.83
N ALA A 54 10.69 20.07 4.33
CA ALA A 54 11.62 19.06 4.85
C ALA A 54 13.11 19.46 4.70
N ALA A 55 13.45 20.31 3.71
CA ALA A 55 14.81 20.81 3.53
C ALA A 55 15.18 21.94 4.52
N THR A 56 14.20 22.56 5.17
CA THR A 56 14.39 23.65 6.14
C THR A 56 14.09 23.23 7.58
N VAL A 57 13.65 21.99 7.80
CA VAL A 57 13.40 21.49 9.15
C VAL A 57 14.73 21.08 9.78
N ASN A 58 15.01 21.61 10.97
CA ASN A 58 16.17 21.26 11.77
C ASN A 58 16.32 19.72 11.87
N PHE A 59 17.44 19.16 11.41
CA PHE A 59 17.67 17.71 11.31
C PHE A 59 17.36 16.97 12.63
N PRO A 60 17.83 17.44 13.81
CA PRO A 60 17.40 16.95 15.11
C PRO A 60 15.89 16.88 15.31
N TYR A 61 15.16 17.92 14.93
CA TYR A 61 13.70 17.97 15.09
C TYR A 61 12.99 17.02 14.13
N GLN A 62 13.48 16.90 12.89
CA GLN A 62 12.98 15.92 11.93
C GLN A 62 13.23 14.48 12.41
N LEU A 63 14.41 14.20 12.97
CA LEU A 63 14.74 12.91 13.55
C LEU A 63 13.88 12.61 14.78
N PHE A 64 13.61 13.60 15.62
CA PHE A 64 12.70 13.50 16.75
C PHE A 64 11.27 13.15 16.29
N LEU A 65 10.72 13.90 15.34
CA LEU A 65 9.39 13.62 14.78
C LEU A 65 9.32 12.23 14.16
N TYR A 66 10.36 11.82 13.43
CA TYR A 66 10.44 10.47 12.87
C TYR A 66 10.45 9.39 13.96
N ARG A 67 11.26 9.54 15.01
CA ARG A 67 11.28 8.62 16.15
C ARG A 67 9.95 8.57 16.88
N GLN A 68 9.25 9.70 17.03
CA GLN A 68 7.92 9.73 17.62
C GLN A 68 6.87 9.06 16.74
N GLU A 69 6.96 9.22 15.41
CA GLU A 69 6.08 8.53 14.47
C GLU A 69 6.33 7.01 14.47
N LEU A 70 7.59 6.58 14.58
CA LEU A 70 7.94 5.16 14.76
C LEU A 70 7.42 4.58 16.07
N LYS A 71 7.36 5.38 17.14
CA LYS A 71 6.78 5.00 18.44
C LYS A 71 5.25 5.07 18.46
N ARG A 72 4.63 5.75 17.49
CA ARG A 72 3.18 5.76 17.36
C ARG A 72 2.77 4.34 17.03
N SER A 73 1.88 3.76 17.85
CA SER A 73 1.41 2.37 17.89
C SER A 73 0.85 1.78 16.57
N SER A 74 1.04 2.47 15.44
CA SER A 74 0.80 2.00 14.08
C SER A 74 1.91 1.10 13.51
N ALA A 75 3.06 0.96 14.17
CA ALA A 75 4.18 0.16 13.67
C ALA A 75 4.01 -1.35 13.89
N ASP A 76 3.36 -1.75 14.98
CA ASP A 76 3.05 -3.15 15.24
C ASP A 76 1.70 -3.50 14.63
N PHE A 77 1.58 -4.74 14.15
CA PHE A 77 0.32 -5.30 13.69
C PHE A 77 -0.69 -5.28 14.86
N SER A 78 -1.42 -4.18 15.01
CA SER A 78 -2.48 -4.02 16.00
C SER A 78 -3.32 -5.28 16.01
N TYR A 79 -3.52 -5.85 17.20
CA TYR A 79 -4.27 -7.09 17.38
C TYR A 79 -5.62 -7.00 16.67
N LEU A 80 -6.24 -5.81 16.69
CA LEU A 80 -7.49 -5.53 16.01
C LEU A 80 -7.38 -5.64 14.48
N ARG A 81 -6.31 -5.12 13.88
CA ARG A 81 -6.06 -5.22 12.44
C ARG A 81 -5.85 -6.67 12.02
N LEU A 82 -5.01 -7.40 12.74
CA LEU A 82 -4.73 -8.81 12.46
C LEU A 82 -5.98 -9.67 12.62
N SER A 83 -6.75 -9.44 13.69
CA SER A 83 -7.98 -10.18 13.95
C SER A 83 -9.05 -9.93 12.88
N LYS A 84 -9.21 -8.67 12.41
CA LYS A 84 -10.08 -8.36 11.27
C LYS A 84 -9.66 -9.11 10.01
N ALA A 85 -8.37 -9.13 9.69
CA ALA A 85 -7.87 -9.88 8.55
C ALA A 85 -8.13 -11.39 8.69
N LYS A 86 -7.90 -11.95 9.89
CA LYS A 86 -8.16 -13.36 10.19
C LYS A 86 -9.64 -13.72 9.98
N ILE A 87 -10.56 -12.87 10.44
CA ILE A 87 -12.01 -13.03 10.21
C ILE A 87 -12.30 -13.11 8.71
N VAL A 88 -11.80 -12.16 7.91
CA VAL A 88 -12.05 -12.11 6.46
C VAL A 88 -11.53 -13.38 5.76
N LEU A 89 -10.31 -13.80 6.09
CA LEU A 89 -9.73 -15.02 5.52
C LEU A 89 -10.53 -16.26 5.91
N THR A 90 -10.95 -16.39 7.17
CA THR A 90 -11.79 -17.51 7.60
C THR A 90 -13.16 -17.51 6.92
N SER A 91 -13.80 -16.34 6.73
CA SER A 91 -15.06 -16.25 5.98
C SER A 91 -14.92 -16.79 4.56
N GLN A 92 -13.82 -16.44 3.87
CA GLN A 92 -13.56 -16.87 2.50
C GLN A 92 -13.30 -18.37 2.43
N LEU A 93 -12.54 -18.92 3.38
CA LEU A 93 -12.30 -20.36 3.47
C LEU A 93 -13.58 -21.15 3.73
N ILE A 94 -14.40 -20.69 4.68
CA ILE A 94 -15.71 -21.28 4.98
C ILE A 94 -16.60 -21.23 3.74
N ALA A 95 -16.72 -20.08 3.08
CA ALA A 95 -17.54 -19.94 1.88
C ALA A 95 -17.07 -20.87 0.75
N LYS A 96 -15.74 -20.98 0.55
CA LYS A 96 -15.16 -21.90 -0.43
C LYS A 96 -15.48 -23.36 -0.08
N ARG A 97 -15.30 -23.75 1.19
CA ARG A 97 -15.61 -25.11 1.65
C ARG A 97 -17.10 -25.44 1.51
N MET A 98 -17.98 -24.50 1.86
CA MET A 98 -19.42 -24.66 1.70
C MET A 98 -19.81 -24.82 0.22
N ALA A 99 -19.18 -24.07 -0.69
CA ALA A 99 -19.44 -24.18 -2.12
C ALA A 99 -18.94 -25.50 -2.73
N SER A 100 -17.85 -26.08 -2.19
CA SER A 100 -17.34 -27.39 -2.60
C SER A 100 -17.96 -28.57 -1.83
N CYS A 101 -18.79 -28.29 -0.82
CA CYS A 101 -19.38 -29.31 0.03
C CYS A 101 -20.41 -30.10 -0.77
N SER A 102 -20.10 -31.37 -1.05
CA SER A 102 -21.04 -32.27 -1.70
C SER A 102 -21.96 -32.93 -0.67
N PRO A 103 -23.12 -33.47 -1.06
CA PRO A 103 -23.96 -34.25 -0.15
C PRO A 103 -23.25 -35.46 0.48
N MET A 104 -22.15 -35.92 -0.14
CA MET A 104 -21.33 -37.04 0.33
C MET A 104 -20.09 -36.60 1.13
N SER A 105 -20.10 -35.39 1.68
CA SER A 105 -18.97 -34.89 2.49
C SER A 105 -18.80 -35.72 3.76
N SER A 106 -17.54 -35.98 4.14
CA SER A 106 -17.25 -36.80 5.31
C SER A 106 -17.73 -36.09 6.59
N VAL A 107 -18.15 -36.87 7.58
CA VAL A 107 -18.54 -36.35 8.90
C VAL A 107 -17.39 -35.55 9.54
N GLU A 108 -16.14 -35.92 9.30
CA GLU A 108 -15.00 -35.18 9.84
C GLU A 108 -14.82 -33.81 9.16
N GLU A 109 -15.03 -33.72 7.86
CA GLU A 109 -14.98 -32.44 7.14
C GLU A 109 -16.07 -31.48 7.62
N LEU A 110 -17.26 -32.00 7.92
CA LEU A 110 -18.35 -31.21 8.49
C LEU A 110 -18.02 -30.73 9.91
N LYS A 111 -17.36 -31.57 10.72
CA LYS A 111 -16.87 -31.16 12.06
C LYS A 111 -15.79 -30.10 11.95
N GLU A 112 -14.86 -30.22 11.01
CA GLU A 112 -13.87 -29.17 10.72
C GLU A 112 -14.53 -27.85 10.37
N LEU A 113 -15.46 -27.85 9.42
CA LEU A 113 -16.18 -26.66 9.01
C LEU A 113 -16.95 -26.04 10.18
N SER A 114 -17.59 -26.86 11.01
CA SER A 114 -18.27 -26.40 12.23
C SER A 114 -17.30 -25.71 13.20
N ARG A 115 -16.11 -26.29 13.42
CA ARG A 115 -15.06 -25.66 14.23
C ARG A 115 -14.63 -24.31 13.67
N GLU A 116 -14.44 -24.21 12.36
CA GLU A 116 -14.04 -22.97 11.67
C GLU A 116 -15.13 -21.88 11.83
N VAL A 117 -16.40 -22.22 11.65
CA VAL A 117 -17.54 -21.30 11.85
C VAL A 117 -17.63 -20.83 13.30
N GLN A 118 -17.51 -21.74 14.27
CA GLN A 118 -17.52 -21.38 15.68
C GLN A 118 -16.33 -20.51 16.07
N PHE A 119 -15.15 -20.81 15.54
CA PHE A 119 -13.95 -20.01 15.72
C PHE A 119 -14.18 -18.57 15.22
N GLN A 120 -14.71 -18.42 14.01
CA GLN A 120 -15.02 -17.11 13.44
C GLN A 120 -15.97 -16.32 14.34
N LYS A 121 -17.07 -16.95 14.80
CA LYS A 121 -18.06 -16.30 15.68
C LYS A 121 -17.42 -15.77 16.97
N ARG A 122 -16.59 -16.59 17.62
CA ARG A 122 -15.86 -16.19 18.83
C ARG A 122 -14.89 -15.03 18.56
N LEU A 123 -14.19 -15.08 17.44
CA LEU A 123 -13.22 -14.04 17.08
C LEU A 123 -13.92 -12.70 16.74
N CYS A 124 -15.06 -12.73 16.04
CA CYS A 124 -15.87 -11.53 15.79
C CYS A 124 -16.30 -10.86 17.10
N HIS A 125 -16.83 -11.65 18.05
CA HIS A 125 -17.24 -11.12 19.35
C HIS A 125 -16.07 -10.50 20.13
N GLN A 126 -14.89 -11.14 20.10
CA GLN A 126 -13.69 -10.57 20.70
C GLN A 126 -13.38 -9.22 20.06
N VAL A 127 -13.30 -9.16 18.73
CA VAL A 127 -13.01 -7.93 17.97
C VAL A 127 -14.00 -6.80 18.27
N GLU A 128 -15.30 -7.11 18.40
CA GLU A 128 -16.33 -6.13 18.76
C GLU A 128 -16.06 -5.53 20.15
N ARG A 129 -15.81 -6.38 21.15
CA ARG A 129 -15.43 -5.92 22.50
C ARG A 129 -14.17 -5.06 22.49
N LEU A 130 -13.17 -5.43 21.68
CA LEU A 130 -11.94 -4.65 21.55
C LEU A 130 -12.19 -3.27 20.93
N GLN A 131 -13.11 -3.18 19.97
CA GLN A 131 -13.52 -1.88 19.41
C GLN A 131 -14.20 -1.01 20.45
N GLN A 132 -15.06 -1.58 21.30
CA GLN A 132 -15.70 -0.85 22.39
C GLN A 132 -14.66 -0.30 23.37
N PHE A 133 -13.68 -1.10 23.78
CA PHE A 133 -12.59 -0.62 24.64
C PHE A 133 -11.80 0.51 24.01
N ARG A 134 -11.49 0.40 22.72
CA ARG A 134 -10.83 1.49 21.98
C ARG A 134 -11.69 2.77 21.94
N GLN A 135 -13.00 2.65 21.78
CA GLN A 135 -13.92 3.80 21.81
C GLN A 135 -13.95 4.48 23.18
N LEU A 136 -13.77 3.71 24.25
CA LEU A 136 -13.67 4.21 25.63
C LEU A 136 -12.27 4.74 25.99
N GLY A 137 -11.32 4.74 25.05
CA GLY A 137 -9.93 5.18 25.30
C GLY A 137 -9.05 4.17 26.03
N LEU A 138 -9.56 2.95 26.28
CA LEU A 138 -8.79 1.86 26.88
C LEU A 138 -7.93 1.20 25.80
N THR A 139 -6.67 1.60 25.73
CA THR A 139 -5.74 1.18 24.67
C THR A 139 -4.84 0.02 25.06
N GLU A 140 -4.75 -0.28 26.36
CA GLU A 140 -3.94 -1.35 26.93
C GLU A 140 -4.82 -2.47 27.47
N MET A 141 -4.46 -3.72 27.19
CA MET A 141 -5.13 -4.88 27.77
C MET A 141 -4.22 -6.09 27.88
N ILE A 142 -4.55 -6.97 28.81
CA ILE A 142 -3.84 -8.23 29.02
C ILE A 142 -4.55 -9.32 28.22
N LEU A 143 -3.94 -9.76 27.13
CA LEU A 143 -4.38 -10.92 26.37
C LEU A 143 -3.42 -12.08 26.65
N ASN A 144 -3.94 -13.21 27.14
CA ASN A 144 -3.17 -14.43 27.43
C ASN A 144 -1.94 -14.16 28.31
N GLY A 145 -2.09 -13.30 29.33
CA GLY A 145 -1.01 -12.92 30.26
C GLY A 145 0.01 -11.91 29.69
N LYS A 146 -0.15 -11.46 28.44
CA LYS A 146 0.74 -10.46 27.81
C LYS A 146 0.02 -9.13 27.66
N LYS A 147 0.70 -8.02 27.99
CA LYS A 147 0.22 -6.68 27.70
C LYS A 147 0.22 -6.47 26.18
N THR A 148 -0.90 -6.02 25.66
CA THR A 148 -1.16 -5.82 24.24
C THR A 148 -1.87 -4.50 24.03
N THR A 149 -1.41 -3.76 23.03
CA THR A 149 -1.99 -2.50 22.59
C THR A 149 -3.02 -2.74 21.48
N LEU A 150 -4.14 -2.00 21.52
CA LEU A 150 -5.26 -2.11 20.56
C LEU A 150 -5.06 -1.36 19.24
#